data_AF-A0A925N7G5-F1
#
_entry.id   AF-A0A925N7G5-F1
#
_cell.length_a   1.000
_cell.length_b   1.000
_cell.length_c   1.000
_cell.angle_alpha   90.00
_cell.angle_beta   90.00
_cell.angle_gamma   90.00
#
_symmetry.space_group_name_H-M   'P 1'
#
loop_
_entity.id
_entity.type
_entity.pdbx_description
1 polymer ?
#
loop_
_entity_poly.entity_id
_entity_poly.type
_entity_poly.pdbx_seq_one_letter_code
_entity_poly.pdbx_strand_id
1 'polypeptide(L)' 'MTIDVAGEVTRVEIVDATPRRVFDRAVVRALPQWKYPSGAGGRTVDIDLVFKR' A
#
# COMPACT_ATOMS: atom_id res chain seq x y z
N MET A 1 5.17 1.19 -0.26
CA MET A 1 4.84 -0.01 0.57
C MET A 1 5.88 -1.10 0.34
N THR A 2 6.05 -2.05 1.27
CA THR A 2 7.00 -3.18 1.13
C THR A 2 6.26 -4.51 0.99
N ILE A 3 6.73 -5.41 0.13
CA ILE A 3 6.19 -6.77 -0.04
C ILE A 3 7.19 -7.78 0.50
N ASP A 4 6.74 -8.69 1.35
CA ASP A 4 7.58 -9.76 1.91
C ASP A 4 7.76 -10.96 0.95
N VAL A 5 8.42 -12.01 1.43
CA VAL A 5 8.67 -13.24 0.64
C VAL A 5 7.39 -14.02 0.32
N ALA A 6 6.39 -13.94 1.20
CA ALA A 6 5.10 -14.61 1.03
C ALA A 6 4.17 -13.83 0.09
N GLY A 7 4.53 -12.60 -0.28
CA GLY A 7 3.71 -11.73 -1.12
C GLY A 7 2.73 -10.88 -0.31
N GLU A 8 2.95 -10.76 1.00
CA GLU A 8 2.16 -9.92 1.89
C GLU A 8 2.60 -8.47 1.79
N VAL A 9 1.63 -7.55 1.76
CA VAL A 9 1.92 -6.12 1.86
C VAL A 9 2.18 -5.76 3.32
N THR A 10 3.33 -5.15 3.53
CA THR A 10 3.83 -4.68 4.82
C THR A 10 4.28 -3.23 4.68
N ARG A 11 4.47 -2.53 5.80
CA ARG A 11 5.01 -1.15 5.86
C ARG A 11 4.37 -0.21 4.82
N VAL A 12 3.08 0.04 5.00
CA VAL A 12 2.34 0.99 4.17
C VAL A 12 2.63 2.41 4.66
N GLU A 13 3.16 3.23 3.78
CA GLU A 13 3.50 4.64 4.04
C GLU A 13 2.86 5.50 2.96
N ILE A 14 2.29 6.63 3.36
CA ILE A 14 1.68 7.61 2.46
C ILE A 14 2.70 8.72 2.25
N VAL A 15 3.20 8.83 1.03
CA VAL A 15 4.21 9.83 0.65
C VAL A 15 3.56 11.20 0.43
N ASP A 16 2.44 11.23 -0.29
CA ASP A 16 1.63 12.42 -0.52
C ASP A 16 0.13 12.08 -0.56
N ALA A 17 -0.71 13.04 -0.21
CA ALA A 17 -2.16 12.89 -0.26
C ALA A 17 -2.84 14.25 -0.46
N THR A 18 -3.73 14.32 -1.46
CA THR A 18 -4.61 15.47 -1.68
C THR A 18 -6.06 15.00 -1.82
N PRO A 19 -6.98 15.38 -0.92
CA PRO A 19 -6.78 16.14 0.33
C PRO A 19 -6.04 15.34 1.42
N ARG A 20 -5.19 16.01 2.20
CA ARG A 20 -4.37 15.39 3.26
C ARG A 20 -5.25 14.77 4.35
N ARG A 21 -4.88 13.58 4.85
CA ARG A 21 -5.50 12.89 6.01
C ARG A 21 -6.93 12.41 5.84
N VAL A 22 -7.59 12.68 4.72
CA VAL A 22 -8.98 12.28 4.49
C VAL A 22 -9.08 10.79 4.18
N PHE A 23 -8.18 10.28 3.34
CA PHE A 23 -8.20 8.89 2.87
C PHE A 23 -7.16 8.01 3.55
N ASP A 24 -6.25 8.58 4.34
CA ASP A 24 -5.10 7.88 4.91
C ASP A 24 -5.50 6.63 5.69
N ARG A 25 -6.53 6.73 6.54
CA ARG A 25 -7.04 5.59 7.32
C ARG A 25 -7.60 4.49 6.44
N ALA A 26 -8.25 4.84 5.33
CA ALA A 26 -8.79 3.87 4.40
C ALA A 26 -7.65 3.15 3.65
N VAL A 27 -6.65 3.90 3.18
CA VAL A 27 -5.47 3.38 2.48
C VAL A 27 -4.67 2.43 3.38
N VAL A 28 -4.34 2.86 4.59
CA VAL A 28 -3.56 2.05 5.57
C VAL A 28 -4.31 0.78 5.99
N ARG A 29 -5.65 0.79 5.99
CA ARG A 29 -6.45 -0.41 6.28
C ARG A 29 -6.57 -1.35 5.08
N ALA A 30 -6.68 -0.81 3.87
CA ALA A 30 -6.98 -1.59 2.66
C ALA A 30 -5.72 -2.22 2.04
N LEU A 31 -4.62 -1.47 1.94
CA LEU A 31 -3.41 -1.95 1.26
C LEU A 31 -2.79 -3.22 1.89
N PRO A 32 -2.76 -3.40 3.23
CA PRO A 32 -2.29 -4.65 3.82
C PRO A 32 -3.11 -5.90 3.45
N GLN A 33 -4.31 -5.73 2.89
CA GLN A 33 -5.16 -6.84 2.46
C GLN A 33 -4.80 -7.35 1.05
N TRP A 34 -3.96 -6.62 0.32
CA TRP A 34 -3.54 -7.01 -1.02
C TRP A 34 -2.53 -8.16 -0.96
N LYS A 35 -2.57 -9.02 -1.99
CA LYS A 35 -1.66 -10.15 -2.15
C LYS A 35 -0.92 -10.04 -3.47
N TYR A 36 0.39 -10.27 -3.41
CA TYR A 36 1.26 -10.34 -4.58
C TYR A 36 1.77 -11.77 -4.76
N PRO A 37 2.23 -12.14 -5.97
CA PRO A 37 2.95 -13.40 -6.14
C PRO A 37 4.17 -13.48 -5.20
N SER A 38 4.33 -14.64 -4.58
CA SER A 38 5.52 -14.99 -3.80
C SER A 38 6.77 -14.79 -4.64
N GLY A 39 7.85 -14.31 -4.03
CA GLY A 39 9.07 -13.98 -4.75
C GLY A 39 10.14 -13.47 -3.80
N ALA A 40 11.17 -12.80 -4.35
CA ALA A 40 12.20 -12.17 -3.52
C ALA A 40 11.54 -11.19 -2.52
N GLY A 41 11.86 -11.33 -1.23
CA GLY A 41 11.34 -10.46 -0.19
C GLY A 41 11.95 -9.06 -0.25
N GLY A 42 11.29 -8.08 0.36
CA GLY A 42 11.82 -6.71 0.47
C GLY A 42 11.60 -5.87 -0.79
N ARG A 43 10.68 -6.27 -1.67
CA ARG A 43 10.28 -5.47 -2.83
C ARG A 43 9.57 -4.21 -2.35
N THR A 44 9.97 -3.05 -2.85
CA THR A 44 9.25 -1.79 -2.58
C THR A 44 8.41 -1.42 -3.78
N VAL A 45 7.16 -1.02 -3.55
CA VAL A 45 6.21 -0.61 -4.59
C VAL A 45 5.62 0.74 -4.20
N ASP A 46 5.63 1.65 -5.17
CA ASP A 46 4.97 2.94 -5.11
C ASP A 46 3.75 2.92 -6.04
N ILE A 47 2.63 3.47 -5.57
CA ILE A 47 1.36 3.44 -6.29
C ILE A 47 0.54 4.69 -6.01
N ASP A 48 -0.09 5.23 -7.05
CA ASP A 48 -1.05 6.33 -6.96
C ASP A 48 -2.48 5.80 -6.87
N LEU A 49 -3.22 6.25 -5.85
CA LEU A 49 -4.61 5.86 -5.61
C LEU A 49 -5.53 7.05 -5.84
N VAL A 50 -6.52 6.89 -6.73
CA VAL A 50 -7.53 7.92 -7.04
C VAL A 50 -8.89 7.46 -6.55
N PHE A 51 -9.46 8.19 -5.59
CA PHE A 51 -10.82 7.95 -5.09
C PHE A 51 -11.83 8.70 -5.97
N LYS A 52 -12.77 7.96 -6.56
CA LYS A 52 -13.91 8.52 -7.31
C LYS A 52 -15.21 8.03 -6.70
N ARG A 53 -16.26 8.86 -6.81
CA ARG A 53 -17.63 8.50 -6.47
C ARG A 53 -18.29 7.76 -7.62
#